data_AF-K5WJJ1-F1
#
_entry.id   AF-K5WJJ1-F1
#
_cell.length_a   1.000
_cell.length_b   1.000
_cell.length_c   1.000
_cell.angle_alpha   90.00
_cell.angle_beta   90.00
_cell.angle_gamma   90.00
#
_symmetry.space_group_name_H-M   'P 1'
#
loop_
_entity.id
_entity.type
_entity.pdbx_description
1 polymer ?
#
loop_
_entity_poly.entity_id
_entity_poly.type
_entity_poly.pdbx_seq_one_letter_code
_entity_poly.pdbx_strand_id
1 'polypeptide(L)'
;CTACKSSMSWWEQFTKTVKELLFLTNVYSCNKGCKNNKYGTCQSRFPRPILLETQVDPETGALNLKKGKAMLNTFSPVLTYLLRCNTDVTSLLSGTAIKSVVVYVIVTIEDTHNA
;
A
#
# COMPACT_ATOMS: atom_id res chain seq x y z
N CYS A 1 31.71 -14.02 11.85
CA CYS A 1 30.45 -14.76 12.12
C CYS A 1 29.80 -15.16 10.80
N THR A 2 29.59 -16.46 10.53
CA THR A 2 28.97 -16.99 9.29
C THR A 2 27.46 -16.73 9.24
N ALA A 3 26.73 -16.98 10.32
CA ALA A 3 25.30 -16.67 10.43
C ALA A 3 24.99 -15.19 10.13
N CYS A 4 25.86 -14.29 10.58
CA CYS A 4 25.75 -12.85 10.32
C CYS A 4 25.87 -12.54 8.82
N LYS A 5 26.79 -13.21 8.10
CA LYS A 5 26.91 -13.06 6.64
C LYS A 5 25.65 -13.55 5.92
N SER A 6 25.08 -14.67 6.34
CA SER A 6 23.82 -15.20 5.78
C SER A 6 22.63 -14.30 6.05
N SER A 7 22.54 -13.69 7.24
CA SER A 7 21.47 -12.74 7.56
C SER A 7 21.59 -11.47 6.71
N MET A 8 22.80 -10.92 6.56
CA MET A 8 23.03 -9.75 5.72
C MET A 8 22.67 -10.01 4.25
N SER A 9 23.12 -11.14 3.69
CA SER A 9 22.79 -11.49 2.31
C SER A 9 21.29 -11.71 2.10
N TRP A 10 20.60 -12.27 3.09
CA TRP A 10 19.13 -12.38 3.05
C TRP A 10 18.46 -11.00 3.05
N TRP A 11 18.90 -10.05 3.88
CA TRP A 11 18.35 -8.69 3.91
C TRP A 11 18.57 -7.93 2.59
N GLU A 12 19.71 -8.13 1.94
CA GLU A 12 19.99 -7.59 0.60
C GLU A 12 19.03 -8.17 -0.44
N GLN A 13 18.83 -9.49 -0.44
CA GLN A 13 17.90 -10.17 -1.34
C GLN A 13 16.46 -9.72 -1.09
N PHE A 14 16.02 -9.68 0.17
CA PHE A 14 14.71 -9.18 0.57
C PHE A 14 14.49 -7.76 0.02
N THR A 15 15.44 -6.85 0.24
CA THR A 15 15.34 -5.47 -0.22
C THR A 15 15.27 -5.39 -1.74
N LYS A 16 16.07 -6.20 -2.45
CA LYS A 16 16.05 -6.28 -3.91
C LYS A 16 14.69 -6.77 -4.41
N THR A 17 14.18 -7.87 -3.87
CA THR A 17 12.88 -8.45 -4.25
C THR A 17 11.75 -7.47 -3.98
N VAL A 18 11.71 -6.82 -2.82
CA VAL A 18 10.68 -5.80 -2.52
C VAL A 18 10.72 -4.65 -3.52
N LYS A 19 11.90 -4.12 -3.84
CA LYS A 19 12.02 -3.02 -4.82
C LYS A 19 11.52 -3.42 -6.20
N GLU A 20 11.84 -4.63 -6.65
CA GLU A 20 11.38 -5.17 -7.92
C GLU A 20 9.86 -5.34 -7.94
N LEU A 21 9.28 -5.95 -6.89
CA LEU A 21 7.84 -6.10 -6.76
C LEU A 21 7.13 -4.74 -6.76
N LEU A 22 7.62 -3.77 -5.98
CA LEU A 22 7.03 -2.42 -5.94
C LEU A 22 7.04 -1.76 -7.32
N PHE A 23 8.14 -1.90 -8.06
CA PHE A 23 8.26 -1.34 -9.40
C PHE A 23 7.26 -1.96 -10.36
N LEU A 24 7.10 -3.29 -10.31
CA LEU A 24 6.24 -4.02 -11.23
C LEU A 24 4.75 -3.88 -10.91
N THR A 25 4.37 -3.81 -9.62
CA THR A 25 2.96 -3.97 -9.22
C THR A 25 2.36 -2.77 -8.49
N ASN A 26 3.16 -1.87 -7.93
CA ASN A 26 2.68 -0.77 -7.07
C ASN A 26 2.93 0.63 -7.65
N VAL A 27 3.72 0.75 -8.72
CA VAL A 27 3.89 2.01 -9.46
C VAL A 27 2.71 2.22 -10.38
N TYR A 28 2.09 3.39 -10.28
CA TYR A 28 0.94 3.76 -11.09
C TYR A 28 1.33 4.65 -12.26
N SER A 29 0.75 4.39 -13.43
CA SER A 29 0.83 5.26 -14.60
C SER A 29 -0.57 5.73 -14.97
N CYS A 30 -0.83 7.03 -14.81
CA CYS A 30 -2.12 7.62 -15.12
C CYS A 30 -2.31 7.75 -16.64
N ASN A 31 -3.26 7.01 -17.20
CA ASN A 31 -3.63 7.14 -18.61
C ASN A 31 -4.74 8.19 -18.83
N LYS A 32 -5.05 8.50 -20.10
CA LYS A 32 -6.13 9.44 -20.47
C LYS A 32 -7.50 8.98 -19.97
N GLY A 33 -7.73 7.66 -19.94
CA GLY A 33 -8.96 7.08 -19.39
C GLY A 33 -9.17 7.43 -17.91
N CYS A 34 -8.13 7.38 -17.07
CA CYS A 34 -8.22 7.75 -15.65
C CYS A 34 -8.68 9.20 -15.44
N LYS A 35 -8.36 10.08 -16.39
CA LYS A 35 -8.71 11.51 -16.33
C LYS A 35 -10.01 11.85 -17.04
N ASN A 36 -10.69 10.87 -17.61
CA ASN A 36 -11.98 11.06 -18.28
C ASN A 36 -13.12 11.15 -17.26
N ASN A 37 -13.04 12.14 -16.38
CA ASN A 37 -14.10 12.52 -15.45
C ASN A 37 -14.25 14.05 -15.46
N LYS A 38 -15.35 14.55 -14.90
CA LYS A 38 -15.69 15.99 -14.90
C LYS A 38 -14.62 16.90 -14.27
N TYR A 39 -13.71 16.36 -13.46
CA TYR A 39 -12.66 17.11 -12.79
C TYR A 39 -11.31 17.09 -13.53
N GLY A 40 -11.16 16.23 -14.55
CA GLY A 40 -9.88 16.04 -15.26
C GLY A 40 -8.74 15.47 -14.40
N THR A 41 -9.03 15.03 -13.18
CA THR A 41 -8.06 14.45 -12.23
C THR A 41 -8.02 12.93 -12.37
N CYS A 42 -6.96 12.27 -11.90
CA CYS A 42 -6.97 10.80 -11.97
C CYS A 42 -7.97 10.23 -10.94
N GLN A 43 -8.92 9.42 -11.43
CA GLN A 43 -9.84 8.61 -10.62
C GLN A 43 -9.14 7.81 -9.51
N SER A 44 -7.91 7.33 -9.75
CA SER A 44 -7.10 6.60 -8.75
C SER A 44 -6.40 7.51 -7.73
N ARG A 45 -6.70 8.82 -7.72
CA ARG A 45 -6.20 9.82 -6.75
C ARG A 45 -4.68 9.97 -6.71
N PHE A 46 -4.03 9.77 -7.85
CA PHE A 46 -2.62 10.09 -8.04
C PHE A 46 -2.45 11.53 -8.56
N PRO A 47 -1.38 12.25 -8.18
CA PRO A 47 -0.27 11.83 -7.32
C PRO A 47 -0.62 11.79 -5.82
N ARG A 48 -0.07 10.84 -5.08
CA ARG A 48 -0.24 10.72 -3.61
C ARG A 48 0.82 11.53 -2.86
N PRO A 49 0.58 11.92 -1.59
CA PRO A 49 1.58 12.58 -0.76
C PRO A 49 2.88 11.78 -0.64
N ILE A 50 4.01 12.50 -0.61
CA ILE A 50 5.34 11.98 -0.32
C ILE A 50 5.61 12.21 1.17
N LEU A 51 6.02 11.16 1.87
CA LEU A 51 6.37 11.20 3.28
C LEU A 51 7.82 10.78 3.42
N LEU A 52 8.68 11.67 3.91
CA LEU A 52 10.11 11.40 4.05
C LEU A 52 10.42 10.49 5.24
N GLU A 53 9.51 10.44 6.21
CA GLU A 53 9.62 9.69 7.44
C GLU A 53 8.30 9.04 7.80
N THR A 54 8.37 7.95 8.56
CA THR A 54 7.18 7.29 9.12
C THR A 54 6.83 8.02 10.41
N GLN A 55 5.61 8.52 10.52
CA GLN A 55 5.17 9.31 11.66
C GLN A 55 3.77 8.89 12.10
N VAL A 56 3.49 9.09 13.39
CA VAL A 56 2.13 9.03 13.92
C VAL A 56 1.57 10.43 13.84
N ASP A 57 0.43 10.57 13.17
CA ASP A 57 -0.30 11.82 13.11
C ASP A 57 -0.80 12.19 14.52
N PRO A 58 -0.45 13.38 15.06
CA PRO A 58 -0.76 13.73 16.45
C PRO A 58 -2.25 14.02 16.68
N GLU A 59 -3.01 14.40 15.65
CA GLU A 59 -4.43 14.72 15.78
C GLU A 59 -5.29 13.45 15.66
N THR A 60 -4.96 12.59 14.71
CA THR A 60 -5.75 11.40 14.38
C THR A 60 -5.20 10.12 15.00
N GLY A 61 -3.92 10.10 15.41
CA GLY A 61 -3.20 8.91 15.83
C GLY A 61 -2.76 8.01 14.66
N ALA A 62 -2.99 8.42 13.40
CA ALA A 62 -2.80 7.56 12.23
C ALA A 62 -1.32 7.28 11.97
N LEU A 63 -0.99 6.00 11.76
CA LEU A 63 0.36 5.64 11.33
C LEU A 63 0.53 5.93 9.83
N ASN A 64 1.31 6.95 9.51
CA ASN A 64 1.65 7.36 8.16
C ASN A 64 3.04 6.83 7.79
N LEU A 65 3.11 5.95 6.79
CA LEU A 65 4.35 5.28 6.40
C LEU A 65 5.19 6.12 5.44
N LYS A 66 6.51 6.12 5.64
CA LYS A 66 7.50 6.72 4.73
C LYS A 66 7.32 6.21 3.30
N LYS A 67 7.27 7.14 2.35
CA LYS A 67 7.22 6.85 0.91
C LYS A 67 7.81 8.00 0.09
N GLY A 68 8.84 7.72 -0.68
CA GLY A 68 9.59 8.71 -1.47
C GLY A 68 9.07 9.00 -2.88
N LYS A 69 7.98 8.37 -3.33
CA LYS A 69 7.46 8.53 -4.71
C LYS A 69 5.95 8.79 -4.70
N ALA A 70 5.51 9.81 -5.42
CA ALA A 70 4.10 10.20 -5.48
C ALA A 70 3.24 9.23 -6.31
N MET A 71 3.83 8.62 -7.34
CA MET A 71 3.19 7.64 -8.24
C MET A 71 3.34 6.20 -7.74
N LEU A 72 3.44 6.01 -6.44
CA LEU A 72 3.57 4.71 -5.78
C LEU A 72 2.48 4.60 -4.70
N ASN A 73 1.87 3.43 -4.55
CA ASN A 73 0.98 3.16 -3.40
C ASN A 73 1.72 3.26 -2.07
N THR A 74 0.97 3.44 -0.98
CA THR A 74 1.56 3.30 0.35
C THR A 74 1.80 1.81 0.60
N PHE A 75 3.01 1.44 1.03
CA PHE A 75 3.43 0.04 1.08
C PHE A 75 4.13 -0.29 2.40
N SER A 76 4.16 -1.59 2.73
CA SER A 76 5.00 -2.16 3.77
C SER A 76 5.92 -3.19 3.12
N PRO A 77 7.25 -3.11 3.29
CA PRO A 77 8.18 -4.06 2.69
C PRO A 77 7.83 -5.53 2.98
N VAL A 78 7.38 -5.80 4.20
CA VAL A 78 7.00 -7.16 4.64
C VAL A 78 5.75 -7.62 3.90
N LEU A 79 4.69 -6.81 3.86
CA LEU A 79 3.45 -7.16 3.16
C LEU A 79 3.69 -7.32 1.66
N THR A 80 4.49 -6.43 1.05
CA THR A 80 4.83 -6.53 -0.37
C THR A 80 5.59 -7.83 -0.67
N TYR A 81 6.56 -8.21 0.18
CA TYR A 81 7.32 -9.45 0.01
C TYR A 81 6.45 -10.71 0.11
N LEU A 82 5.51 -10.72 1.06
CA LEU A 82 4.63 -11.85 1.32
C LEU A 82 3.52 -11.98 0.27
N LEU A 83 2.83 -10.88 -0.03
CA LEU A 83 1.64 -10.89 -0.90
C LEU A 83 1.99 -10.86 -2.39
N ARG A 84 3.15 -10.28 -2.76
CA ARG A 84 3.67 -10.21 -4.13
C ARG A 84 2.70 -9.65 -5.17
N CYS A 85 1.73 -8.86 -4.73
CA CYS A 85 0.71 -8.26 -5.58
C CYS A 85 0.64 -6.73 -5.35
N ASN A 86 -0.27 -6.08 -6.08
CA ASN A 86 -0.56 -4.67 -5.86
C ASN A 86 -1.27 -4.51 -4.51
N THR A 87 -0.67 -3.73 -3.61
CA THR A 87 -1.20 -3.50 -2.26
C THR A 87 -1.23 -2.01 -1.97
N ASP A 88 -2.24 -1.56 -1.24
CA ASP A 88 -2.28 -0.19 -0.73
C ASP A 88 -2.57 -0.23 0.76
N VAL A 89 -1.55 0.12 1.55
CA VAL A 89 -1.54 -0.03 3.00
C VAL A 89 -2.00 1.26 3.65
N THR A 90 -2.97 1.15 4.57
CA THR A 90 -3.45 2.26 5.38
C THR A 90 -3.61 1.84 6.84
N SER A 91 -3.46 2.79 7.76
CA SER A 91 -3.70 2.57 9.18
C SER A 91 -5.20 2.59 9.48
N LEU A 92 -5.70 1.53 10.11
CA LEU A 92 -7.04 1.48 10.67
C LEU A 92 -6.92 1.52 12.19
N LEU A 93 -7.08 2.73 12.71
CA LEU A 93 -6.77 3.19 14.06
C LEU A 93 -7.44 2.46 15.23
N SER A 94 -8.47 1.66 14.96
CA SER A 94 -9.29 1.03 15.99
C SER A 94 -9.85 -0.30 15.53
N GLY A 95 -9.96 -1.25 16.47
CA GLY A 95 -10.63 -2.53 16.24
C GLY A 95 -12.07 -2.38 15.78
N THR A 96 -12.76 -1.30 16.16
CA THR A 96 -14.12 -1.01 15.66
C THR A 96 -14.10 -0.65 14.17
N ALA A 97 -13.15 0.20 13.74
CA ALA A 97 -13.01 0.55 12.33
C ALA A 97 -12.68 -0.68 11.46
N ILE A 98 -11.80 -1.56 11.97
CA ILE A 98 -11.48 -2.83 11.29
C ILE A 98 -12.72 -3.73 11.22
N LYS A 99 -13.47 -3.89 12.32
CA LYS A 99 -14.72 -4.68 12.33
C LYS A 99 -15.71 -4.16 11.30
N SER A 100 -15.92 -2.84 11.24
CA SER A 100 -16.82 -2.22 10.28
C SER A 100 -16.39 -2.48 8.83
N VAL A 101 -15.10 -2.36 8.52
CA VAL A 101 -14.57 -2.64 7.17
C VAL A 101 -14.72 -4.12 6.81
N VAL A 102 -14.39 -5.03 7.72
CA VAL A 102 -14.52 -6.47 7.48
C VAL A 102 -15.97 -6.86 7.23
N VAL A 103 -16.92 -6.39 8.05
CA VAL A 103 -18.35 -6.65 7.86
C VAL A 103 -18.80 -6.09 6.51
N TYR A 104 -18.42 -4.86 6.17
CA TYR A 104 -18.78 -4.26 4.89
C TYR A 104 -18.30 -5.12 3.70
N VAL A 105 -17.04 -5.56 3.71
CA VAL A 105 -16.49 -6.39 2.63
C VAL A 105 -17.22 -7.74 2.54
N ILE A 106 -17.47 -8.41 3.67
CA ILE A 106 -18.18 -9.70 3.69
C ILE A 106 -19.58 -9.55 3.11
N VAL A 107 -20.34 -8.57 3.60
CA VAL A 107 -21.72 -8.31 3.12
C VAL A 107 -21.72 -8.03 1.62
N THR A 108 -20.81 -7.19 1.12
CA THR A 108 -20.76 -6.90 -0.32
C THR A 108 -20.44 -8.13 -1.17
N ILE A 109 -19.58 -9.04 -0.68
CA ILE A 109 -19.25 -10.27 -1.39
C ILE A 109 -20.45 -11.21 -1.41
N GLU A 110 -21.13 -11.38 -0.27
CA GLU A 110 -22.35 -12.19 -0.17
C GLU A 110 -23.45 -11.69 -1.11
N ASP A 111 -23.68 -10.37 -1.16
CA ASP A 111 -24.66 -9.75 -2.05
C ASP A 111 -24.32 -9.98 -3.53
N THR A 112 -23.03 -9.97 -3.90
CA THR A 112 -22.61 -10.26 -5.29
C THR A 112 -22.73 -11.73 -5.69
N HIS A 113 -22.73 -12.66 -4.73
CA HIS A 113 -22.92 -14.08 -5.01
C HIS A 113 -24.41 -14.48 -5.06
N ASN A 114 -25.29 -13.67 -4.46
CA ASN A 114 -26.73 -13.91 -4.43
C ASN A 114 -27.52 -13.11 -5.48
N ALA A 115 -26.85 -12.31 -6.31
CA ALA A 115 -27.41 -11.53 -7.43
C ALA A 115 -27.11 -12.18 -8.78
#